data_AF-A0A3D1DD37-F1
#
_entry.id   AF-A0A3D1DD37-F1
#
_cell.length_a   1.000
_cell.length_b   1.000
_cell.length_c   1.000
_cell.angle_alpha   90.00
_cell.angle_beta   90.00
_cell.angle_gamma   90.00
#
_symmetry.space_group_name_H-M   'P 1'
#
loop_
_entity.id
_entity.type
_entity.pdbx_description
1 polymer ?
#
loop_
_entity_poly.entity_id
_entity_poly.type
_entity_poly.pdbx_seq_one_letter_code
_entity_poly.pdbx_strand_id
1 'polypeptide(L)'
;SIYKKPRKSPTGFSNDDNIYLDRADEVLEGQRRFRMAEDFSDTGLRTTMQFKAIGLSPDDRLKIRINDADVPIDYISRVHDKNGQNVYEGDTLPPFDLYVIDMNWETTGRKQPLNFGDNTLSVQLIPAKRTTALKPFRFFEMVLGVQADDGGGISNVDLNGSLDDFAAWSRILSDEEIRAVHTNGLRGTGIGSAGPNKPKSSKLARDLQVLYEFERADDMGWNSAKGGKSASQTGPAGARVVQDVKAPRIGKGAGDFSANDATLKVHADDMQRLMHDVAGSLTFSCWFKSSSRAANHTIWGMSNVPIPSPLYSTNVAKAMLATYLVEVSKPQRVLLGLVRPGENENVRSQAQVIDGMWHHLAVTIQQDSAGGQVTGRVFIDGTPGSKAVLGKQGTRRGMPKVSIEELECYVYVRNPKK
;
A
#
# COMPACT_ATOMS: atom_id res chain seq x y z
N SER A 1 -7.54 -3.53 -33.49
CA SER A 1 -6.90 -2.57 -32.55
C SER A 1 -6.18 -1.47 -33.33
N ILE A 2 -6.19 -0.20 -32.89
CA ILE A 2 -5.36 0.87 -33.52
C ILE A 2 -3.85 0.60 -33.39
N TYR A 3 -3.46 -0.34 -32.52
CA TYR A 3 -2.07 -0.73 -32.28
C TYR A 3 -1.69 -2.06 -32.95
N LYS A 4 -2.66 -2.83 -33.47
CA LYS A 4 -2.39 -4.07 -34.20
C LYS A 4 -2.42 -3.80 -35.69
N LYS A 5 -1.33 -4.14 -36.41
CA LYS A 5 -1.39 -4.24 -37.87
C LYS A 5 -2.39 -5.34 -38.24
N PRO A 6 -3.27 -5.14 -39.24
CA PRO A 6 -4.18 -6.19 -39.68
C PRO A 6 -3.39 -7.42 -40.08
N ARG A 7 -3.51 -8.52 -39.34
CA ARG A 7 -2.97 -9.81 -39.78
C ARG A 7 -3.94 -10.35 -40.84
N LYS A 8 -3.47 -10.52 -42.08
CA LYS A 8 -4.18 -11.33 -43.09
C LYS A 8 -4.24 -12.76 -42.53
N SER A 9 -5.37 -13.12 -41.97
CA SER A 9 -5.62 -14.50 -41.56
C SER A 9 -6.00 -15.32 -42.79
N PRO A 10 -5.64 -16.61 -42.86
CA PRO A 10 -6.25 -17.53 -43.81
C PRO A 10 -7.77 -17.45 -43.68
N THR A 11 -8.50 -17.56 -44.79
CA THR A 11 -9.96 -17.51 -44.81
C THR A 11 -10.56 -18.45 -43.76
N GLY A 12 -11.28 -17.89 -42.77
CA GLY A 12 -12.02 -18.66 -41.76
C GLY A 12 -11.68 -18.37 -40.28
N PHE A 13 -10.62 -17.61 -39.98
CA PHE A 13 -10.27 -17.24 -38.61
C PHE A 13 -10.29 -15.70 -38.41
N SER A 14 -11.23 -15.19 -37.61
CA SER A 14 -11.23 -13.81 -37.10
C SER A 14 -10.29 -13.73 -35.90
N ASN A 15 -9.31 -12.82 -35.94
CA ASN A 15 -8.30 -12.64 -34.88
C ASN A 15 -8.44 -11.30 -34.12
N ASP A 16 -9.55 -10.58 -34.25
CA ASP A 16 -9.74 -9.28 -33.58
C ASP A 16 -11.10 -9.17 -32.88
N ASP A 17 -11.50 -10.23 -32.16
CA ASP A 17 -12.74 -10.26 -31.36
C ASP A 17 -12.58 -9.50 -30.02
N ASN A 18 -11.88 -8.37 -30.04
CA ASN A 18 -11.70 -7.52 -28.87
C ASN A 18 -12.93 -6.65 -28.62
N ILE A 19 -13.15 -6.23 -27.38
CA ILE A 19 -14.23 -5.29 -27.04
C ILE A 19 -13.66 -3.88 -27.10
N TYR A 20 -14.29 -2.98 -27.87
CA TYR A 20 -13.91 -1.56 -27.93
C TYR A 20 -15.08 -0.72 -27.42
N LEU A 21 -14.83 0.14 -26.45
CA LEU A 21 -15.81 1.03 -25.83
C LEU A 21 -15.36 2.47 -26.08
N ASP A 22 -16.15 3.26 -26.81
CA ASP A 22 -15.90 4.70 -26.96
C ASP A 22 -16.66 5.46 -25.88
N ARG A 23 -15.98 6.29 -25.11
CA ARG A 23 -16.61 7.11 -24.05
C ARG A 23 -17.57 8.16 -24.60
N ALA A 24 -17.55 8.41 -25.91
CA ALA A 24 -18.52 9.26 -26.59
C ALA A 24 -19.86 8.55 -26.82
N ASP A 25 -19.91 7.22 -26.72
CA ASP A 25 -21.13 6.44 -26.94
C ASP A 25 -22.06 6.53 -25.72
N GLU A 26 -23.37 6.51 -25.98
CA GLU A 26 -24.39 6.49 -24.93
C GLU A 26 -24.37 5.16 -24.15
N VAL A 27 -24.02 4.07 -24.84
CA VAL A 27 -23.96 2.72 -24.29
C VAL A 27 -22.48 2.30 -24.22
N LEU A 28 -21.96 2.28 -23.00
CA LEU A 28 -20.57 1.91 -22.73
C LEU A 28 -20.44 0.43 -22.42
N GLU A 29 -21.02 -0.43 -23.24
CA GLU A 29 -21.04 -1.87 -23.07
C GLU A 29 -20.66 -2.59 -24.36
N GLY A 30 -19.94 -3.70 -24.24
CA GLY A 30 -19.63 -4.56 -25.36
C GLY A 30 -19.44 -6.01 -24.93
N GLN A 31 -19.47 -6.90 -25.90
CA GLN A 31 -19.50 -8.34 -25.67
C GLN A 31 -18.54 -9.08 -26.60
N ARG A 32 -17.98 -10.18 -26.12
CA ARG A 32 -17.12 -11.09 -26.87
C ARG A 32 -17.56 -12.52 -26.61
N ARG A 33 -17.66 -13.32 -27.68
CA ARG A 33 -17.88 -14.76 -27.56
C ARG A 33 -16.54 -15.49 -27.39
N PHE A 34 -16.55 -16.55 -26.60
CA PHE A 34 -15.43 -17.47 -26.46
C PHE A 34 -15.96 -18.89 -26.23
N ARG A 35 -15.13 -19.90 -26.44
CA ARG A 35 -15.53 -21.30 -26.31
C ARG A 35 -14.65 -22.01 -25.30
N MET A 36 -15.27 -22.77 -24.41
CA MET A 36 -14.58 -23.65 -23.46
C MET A 36 -14.68 -25.10 -23.96
N ALA A 37 -13.57 -25.83 -23.91
CA ALA A 37 -13.51 -27.23 -24.30
C ALA A 37 -13.75 -28.17 -23.10
N GLU A 38 -13.67 -27.64 -21.89
CA GLU A 38 -13.79 -28.36 -20.64
C GLU A 38 -15.23 -28.34 -20.11
N ASP A 39 -15.64 -29.46 -19.51
CA ASP A 39 -16.91 -29.58 -18.81
C ASP A 39 -16.73 -29.26 -17.33
N PHE A 40 -17.28 -28.13 -16.91
CA PHE A 40 -17.17 -27.62 -15.55
C PHE A 40 -18.11 -28.29 -14.54
N SER A 41 -18.81 -29.36 -14.94
CA SER A 41 -19.46 -30.27 -13.97
C SER A 41 -18.45 -31.11 -13.17
N ASP A 42 -17.19 -31.19 -13.62
CA ASP A 42 -16.09 -31.81 -12.86
C ASP A 42 -15.57 -30.87 -11.76
N THR A 43 -15.93 -31.18 -10.51
CA THR A 43 -15.48 -30.47 -9.30
C THR A 43 -13.96 -30.50 -9.06
N GLY A 44 -13.22 -31.31 -9.81
CA GLY A 44 -11.75 -31.38 -9.80
C GLY A 44 -11.09 -30.27 -10.63
N LEU A 45 -11.82 -29.57 -11.49
CA LEU A 45 -11.29 -28.51 -12.33
C LEU A 45 -11.33 -27.16 -11.61
N ARG A 46 -10.29 -26.37 -11.85
CA ARG A 46 -10.24 -24.96 -11.47
C ARG A 46 -9.99 -24.10 -12.69
N THR A 47 -10.60 -22.92 -12.70
CA THR A 47 -10.52 -22.01 -13.83
C THR A 47 -10.15 -20.61 -13.39
N THR A 48 -9.33 -19.96 -14.19
CA THR A 48 -9.02 -18.53 -14.08
C THR A 48 -9.20 -17.90 -15.44
N MET A 49 -9.98 -16.83 -15.50
CA MET A 49 -10.12 -16.02 -16.72
C MET A 49 -9.29 -14.75 -16.57
N GLN A 50 -8.62 -14.31 -17.62
CA GLN A 50 -7.94 -13.01 -17.61
C GLN A 50 -8.12 -12.24 -18.92
N PHE A 51 -8.05 -10.92 -18.83
CA PHE A 51 -7.99 -10.04 -20.00
C PHE A 51 -7.25 -8.76 -19.66
N LYS A 52 -6.83 -8.03 -20.70
CA LYS A 52 -6.10 -6.76 -20.57
C LYS A 52 -6.99 -5.60 -20.99
N ALA A 53 -7.18 -4.62 -20.12
CA ALA A 53 -7.94 -3.41 -20.42
C ALA A 53 -7.00 -2.23 -20.68
N ILE A 54 -7.09 -1.63 -21.86
CA ILE A 54 -6.28 -0.48 -22.27
C ILE A 54 -7.15 0.78 -22.23
N GLY A 55 -6.58 1.91 -21.79
CA GLY A 55 -7.25 3.21 -21.86
C GLY A 55 -8.18 3.53 -20.68
N LEU A 56 -8.21 2.67 -19.65
CA LEU A 56 -8.86 2.98 -18.39
C LEU A 56 -8.14 4.12 -17.66
N SER A 57 -8.92 5.01 -17.07
CA SER A 57 -8.46 5.85 -15.97
C SER A 57 -8.38 5.01 -14.69
N PRO A 58 -7.68 5.51 -13.64
CA PRO A 58 -7.50 4.76 -12.40
C PRO A 58 -8.85 4.51 -11.69
N ASP A 59 -9.81 5.40 -11.90
CA ASP A 59 -11.09 5.41 -11.20
C ASP A 59 -12.24 4.81 -12.01
N ASP A 60 -12.00 4.46 -13.28
CA ASP A 60 -12.97 3.71 -14.05
C ASP A 60 -13.15 2.31 -13.47
N ARG A 61 -14.37 1.80 -13.60
CA ARG A 61 -14.71 0.43 -13.23
C ARG A 61 -15.24 -0.30 -14.45
N LEU A 62 -15.04 -1.61 -14.45
CA LEU A 62 -15.68 -2.51 -15.38
C LEU A 62 -16.70 -3.33 -14.60
N LYS A 63 -17.96 -3.27 -15.02
CA LYS A 63 -18.94 -4.29 -14.66
C LYS A 63 -18.76 -5.45 -15.63
N ILE A 64 -18.42 -6.60 -15.10
CA ILE A 64 -18.09 -7.79 -15.90
C ILE A 64 -19.21 -8.82 -15.71
N ARG A 65 -19.68 -9.38 -16.82
CA ARG A 65 -20.62 -10.49 -16.85
C ARG A 65 -20.07 -11.63 -17.67
N ILE A 66 -20.27 -12.85 -17.18
CA ILE A 66 -19.95 -14.07 -17.90
C ILE A 66 -21.28 -14.81 -18.10
N ASN A 67 -21.66 -14.99 -19.36
CA ASN A 67 -23.02 -15.32 -19.76
C ASN A 67 -24.00 -14.35 -19.07
N ASP A 68 -25.00 -14.88 -18.36
CA ASP A 68 -26.00 -14.04 -17.71
C ASP A 68 -25.62 -13.60 -16.28
N ALA A 69 -24.48 -14.07 -15.74
CA ALA A 69 -24.09 -13.85 -14.36
C ALA A 69 -23.17 -12.64 -14.19
N ASP A 70 -23.50 -11.77 -13.22
CA ASP A 70 -22.61 -10.70 -12.75
C ASP A 70 -21.41 -11.33 -12.00
N VAL A 71 -20.20 -10.99 -12.44
CA VAL A 71 -18.96 -11.38 -11.75
C VAL A 71 -18.87 -10.56 -10.45
N PRO A 72 -18.84 -11.20 -9.27
CA PRO A 72 -18.75 -10.46 -8.01
C PRO A 72 -17.37 -9.80 -7.91
N ILE A 73 -17.34 -8.58 -7.37
CA ILE A 73 -16.09 -7.79 -7.31
C ILE A 73 -14.97 -8.51 -6.56
N ASP A 74 -15.31 -9.31 -5.55
CA ASP A 74 -14.35 -10.06 -4.72
C ASP A 74 -13.63 -11.18 -5.48
N TYR A 75 -14.06 -11.51 -6.71
CA TYR A 75 -13.44 -12.50 -7.60
C TYR A 75 -12.55 -11.86 -8.66
N ILE A 76 -12.47 -10.53 -8.73
CA ILE A 76 -11.75 -9.80 -9.76
C ILE A 76 -10.50 -9.19 -9.13
N SER A 77 -9.31 -9.60 -9.57
CA SER A 77 -8.06 -8.89 -9.33
C SER A 77 -7.75 -7.95 -10.50
N ARG A 78 -7.32 -6.72 -10.20
CA ARG A 78 -6.87 -5.73 -11.19
C ARG A 78 -5.44 -5.29 -10.90
N VAL A 79 -4.54 -5.43 -11.87
CA VAL A 79 -3.13 -5.02 -11.75
C VAL A 79 -2.77 -4.10 -12.90
N HIS A 80 -2.27 -2.89 -12.61
CA HIS A 80 -1.82 -1.97 -13.66
C HIS A 80 -0.38 -2.29 -14.07
N ASP A 81 -0.20 -2.62 -15.35
CA ASP A 81 1.12 -2.70 -15.96
C ASP A 81 1.47 -1.36 -16.64
N LYS A 82 2.41 -0.64 -16.02
CA LYS A 82 2.88 0.67 -16.52
C LYS A 82 3.85 0.59 -17.69
N ASN A 83 4.46 -0.58 -17.91
CA ASN A 83 5.42 -0.79 -19.00
C ASN A 83 4.73 -1.28 -20.26
N GLY A 84 3.52 -1.85 -20.12
CA GLY A 84 2.83 -2.49 -21.22
C GLY A 84 3.44 -3.85 -21.53
N GLN A 85 3.06 -4.41 -22.68
CA GLN A 85 3.50 -5.73 -23.11
C GLN A 85 4.54 -5.57 -24.21
N ASN A 86 5.68 -6.21 -24.06
CA ASN A 86 6.73 -6.18 -25.08
C ASN A 86 6.56 -7.33 -26.10
N VAL A 87 7.38 -7.33 -27.15
CA VAL A 87 7.31 -8.30 -28.25
C VAL A 87 7.58 -9.75 -27.83
N TYR A 88 8.28 -9.97 -26.72
CA TYR A 88 8.58 -11.32 -26.21
C TYR A 88 7.41 -11.90 -25.40
N GLU A 89 6.48 -11.05 -24.97
CA GLU A 89 5.30 -11.41 -24.18
C GLU A 89 4.04 -11.55 -25.04
N GLY A 90 4.13 -11.27 -26.35
CA GLY A 90 3.03 -11.34 -27.31
C GLY A 90 2.91 -10.09 -28.17
N ASP A 91 1.68 -9.72 -28.53
CA ASP A 91 1.45 -8.48 -29.29
C ASP A 91 1.81 -7.28 -28.41
N THR A 92 2.58 -6.33 -28.96
CA THR A 92 3.01 -5.16 -28.18
C THR A 92 1.80 -4.32 -27.78
N LEU A 93 1.60 -4.15 -26.47
CA LEU A 93 0.52 -3.33 -25.92
C LEU A 93 1.10 -2.13 -25.16
N PRO A 94 0.46 -0.96 -25.24
CA PRO A 94 0.74 0.15 -24.33
C PRO A 94 0.37 -0.24 -22.88
N PRO A 95 0.65 0.63 -21.88
CA PRO A 95 0.26 0.38 -20.50
C PRO A 95 -1.22 -0.03 -20.36
N PHE A 96 -1.48 -1.08 -19.60
CA PHE A 96 -2.80 -1.73 -19.49
C PHE A 96 -3.13 -2.10 -18.04
N ASP A 97 -4.38 -2.48 -17.81
CA ASP A 97 -4.86 -3.04 -16.55
C ASP A 97 -5.18 -4.52 -16.78
N LEU A 98 -4.42 -5.43 -16.17
CA LEU A 98 -4.70 -6.87 -16.20
C LEU A 98 -5.84 -7.17 -15.23
N TYR A 99 -6.92 -7.74 -15.75
CA TYR A 99 -8.01 -8.30 -14.97
C TYR A 99 -7.83 -9.80 -14.88
N VAL A 100 -7.81 -10.33 -13.67
CA VAL A 100 -7.79 -11.77 -13.40
C VAL A 100 -9.05 -12.10 -12.61
N ILE A 101 -9.84 -13.04 -13.09
CA ILE A 101 -11.10 -13.45 -12.52
C ILE A 101 -10.96 -14.88 -12.02
N ASP A 102 -11.13 -15.05 -10.71
CA ASP A 102 -11.28 -16.38 -10.13
C ASP A 102 -12.66 -16.93 -10.50
N MET A 103 -12.68 -18.09 -11.15
CA MET A 103 -13.92 -18.73 -11.60
C MET A 103 -14.37 -19.83 -10.64
N ASN A 104 -13.65 -20.08 -9.53
CA ASN A 104 -13.93 -21.14 -8.56
C ASN A 104 -15.09 -20.80 -7.60
N TRP A 105 -16.20 -20.28 -8.14
CA TRP A 105 -17.34 -19.73 -7.41
C TRP A 105 -18.03 -20.78 -6.52
N GLU A 106 -17.98 -22.05 -6.91
CA GLU A 106 -18.59 -23.16 -6.18
C GLU A 106 -17.98 -23.35 -4.78
N THR A 107 -16.72 -22.95 -4.58
CA THR A 107 -16.05 -23.01 -3.28
C THR A 107 -16.71 -22.12 -2.22
N THR A 108 -17.53 -21.16 -2.62
CA THR A 108 -18.32 -20.30 -1.73
C THR A 108 -19.82 -20.53 -1.90
N GLY A 109 -20.23 -21.65 -2.50
CA GLY A 109 -21.64 -21.99 -2.75
C GLY A 109 -22.31 -21.22 -3.90
N ARG A 110 -21.55 -20.53 -4.77
CA ARG A 110 -22.09 -19.86 -5.96
C ARG A 110 -21.95 -20.78 -7.17
N LYS A 111 -22.95 -20.79 -8.07
CA LYS A 111 -22.89 -21.58 -9.30
C LYS A 111 -21.83 -21.02 -10.26
N GLN A 112 -20.98 -21.88 -10.81
CA GLN A 112 -20.05 -21.52 -11.88
C GLN A 112 -20.84 -21.02 -13.12
N PRO A 113 -20.48 -19.85 -13.70
CA PRO A 113 -21.25 -19.27 -14.79
C PRO A 113 -20.82 -19.78 -16.18
N LEU A 114 -19.69 -20.49 -16.29
CA LEU A 114 -19.19 -21.04 -17.55
C LEU A 114 -19.97 -22.26 -18.00
N ASN A 115 -20.23 -22.34 -19.30
CA ASN A 115 -20.81 -23.50 -19.96
C ASN A 115 -19.73 -24.27 -20.71
N PHE A 116 -19.89 -25.59 -20.84
CA PHE A 116 -19.21 -26.34 -21.88
C PHE A 116 -19.64 -25.79 -23.26
N GLY A 117 -18.67 -25.49 -24.13
CA GLY A 117 -18.93 -24.88 -25.43
C GLY A 117 -19.00 -23.35 -25.35
N ASP A 118 -20.02 -22.76 -25.96
CA ASP A 118 -20.05 -21.33 -26.24
C ASP A 118 -20.42 -20.48 -25.01
N ASN A 119 -19.65 -19.43 -24.79
CA ASN A 119 -19.78 -18.51 -23.69
C ASN A 119 -19.68 -17.06 -24.19
N THR A 120 -20.18 -16.12 -23.39
CA THR A 120 -20.08 -14.68 -23.67
C THR A 120 -19.48 -13.94 -22.49
N LEU A 121 -18.46 -13.12 -22.76
CA LEU A 121 -17.97 -12.10 -21.83
C LEU A 121 -18.66 -10.79 -22.20
N SER A 122 -19.35 -10.16 -21.26
CA SER A 122 -19.86 -8.79 -21.41
C SER A 122 -19.13 -7.86 -20.45
N VAL A 123 -18.73 -6.70 -20.96
CA VAL A 123 -18.03 -5.67 -20.19
C VAL A 123 -18.75 -4.35 -20.38
N GLN A 124 -19.19 -3.76 -19.27
CA GLN A 124 -19.70 -2.41 -19.23
C GLN A 124 -18.70 -1.51 -18.51
N LEU A 125 -18.23 -0.47 -19.20
CA LEU A 125 -17.44 0.59 -18.61
C LEU A 125 -18.36 1.49 -17.78
N ILE A 126 -18.04 1.63 -16.51
CA ILE A 126 -18.61 2.61 -15.60
C ILE A 126 -17.56 3.70 -15.44
N PRO A 127 -17.70 4.84 -16.15
CA PRO A 127 -16.72 5.90 -16.06
C PRO A 127 -16.62 6.42 -14.63
N ALA A 128 -15.41 6.79 -14.22
CA ALA A 128 -15.25 7.61 -13.03
C ALA A 128 -16.18 8.83 -13.13
N LYS A 129 -16.98 9.10 -12.09
CA LYS A 129 -17.62 10.42 -11.99
C LYS A 129 -16.49 11.44 -12.12
N ARG A 130 -16.65 12.45 -12.98
CA ARG A 130 -15.74 13.61 -13.04
C ARG A 130 -15.85 14.43 -11.76
N THR A 131 -15.56 13.83 -10.62
CA THR A 131 -15.17 14.55 -9.43
C THR A 131 -13.71 14.91 -9.64
N THR A 132 -13.48 16.16 -10.00
CA THR A 132 -12.20 16.86 -9.82
C THR A 132 -11.77 16.95 -8.35
N ALA A 133 -12.50 16.31 -7.43
CA ALA A 133 -12.12 16.19 -6.04
C ALA A 133 -10.88 15.29 -5.93
N LEU A 134 -9.76 15.91 -5.56
CA LEU A 134 -8.56 15.23 -5.10
C LEU A 134 -8.96 14.10 -4.13
N LYS A 135 -8.51 12.88 -4.38
CA LYS A 135 -8.70 11.81 -3.39
C LYS A 135 -7.88 12.21 -2.15
N PRO A 136 -8.48 12.39 -0.96
CA PRO A 136 -7.71 12.80 0.21
C PRO A 136 -6.59 11.78 0.51
N PHE A 137 -5.36 12.22 0.75
CA PHE A 137 -4.36 11.36 1.38
C PHE A 137 -4.66 11.38 2.87
N ARG A 138 -5.63 10.55 3.30
CA ARG A 138 -6.08 10.52 4.70
C ARG A 138 -6.00 9.11 5.25
N PHE A 139 -5.12 8.92 6.21
CA PHE A 139 -5.10 7.73 7.05
C PHE A 139 -5.88 8.01 8.33
N PHE A 140 -6.51 7.00 8.88
CA PHE A 140 -7.21 7.11 10.16
C PHE A 140 -6.67 6.14 11.21
N GLU A 141 -5.85 5.17 10.81
CA GLU A 141 -5.12 4.29 11.72
C GLU A 141 -3.63 4.30 11.44
N MET A 142 -2.85 4.14 12.52
CA MET A 142 -1.41 3.95 12.49
C MET A 142 -1.01 2.93 13.55
N VAL A 143 -0.11 2.04 13.17
CA VAL A 143 0.50 1.04 14.05
C VAL A 143 2.02 1.13 13.96
N LEU A 144 2.69 0.90 15.08
CA LEU A 144 4.14 0.72 15.18
C LEU A 144 4.47 -0.75 15.37
N GLY A 145 5.52 -1.22 14.72
CA GLY A 145 6.08 -2.56 14.95
C GLY A 145 5.57 -3.67 14.06
N VAL A 146 4.50 -3.44 13.29
CA VAL A 146 3.92 -4.44 12.37
C VAL A 146 3.46 -3.80 11.07
N GLN A 147 3.45 -4.60 10.00
CA GLN A 147 2.80 -4.23 8.76
C GLN A 147 1.28 -4.46 8.86
N ALA A 148 0.48 -3.58 8.26
CA ALA A 148 -0.95 -3.83 8.08
C ALA A 148 -1.12 -5.04 7.13
N ASP A 149 -1.69 -6.12 7.64
CA ASP A 149 -1.65 -7.46 7.02
C ASP A 149 -2.48 -7.60 5.72
N ASP A 150 -1.99 -8.53 4.90
CA ASP A 150 -2.56 -9.13 3.72
C ASP A 150 -3.14 -10.55 3.91
N GLY A 151 -3.51 -10.88 5.15
CA GLY A 151 -4.71 -11.64 5.52
C GLY A 151 -4.51 -13.14 5.75
N GLY A 152 -3.32 -13.53 6.18
CA GLY A 152 -3.08 -14.84 6.78
C GLY A 152 -3.04 -14.82 8.32
N GLY A 153 -3.15 -13.63 8.94
CA GLY A 153 -2.48 -13.37 10.21
C GLY A 153 -1.24 -12.52 9.93
N ILE A 154 -0.85 -11.71 10.91
CA ILE A 154 0.21 -10.68 10.81
C ILE A 154 1.32 -11.11 9.85
N SER A 155 1.55 -10.27 8.84
CA SER A 155 2.63 -10.44 7.86
C SER A 155 3.94 -10.77 8.58
N ASN A 156 4.78 -11.63 8.00
CA ASN A 156 6.10 -12.03 8.55
C ASN A 156 7.13 -10.86 8.67
N VAL A 157 6.68 -9.60 8.61
CA VAL A 157 7.49 -8.38 8.57
C VAL A 157 7.24 -7.57 9.85
N ASP A 158 7.53 -8.19 10.97
CA ASP A 158 7.50 -7.56 12.28
C ASP A 158 8.80 -6.83 12.58
N LEU A 159 8.69 -5.77 13.37
CA LEU A 159 9.84 -5.09 13.90
C LEU A 159 10.57 -5.95 14.92
N ASN A 160 11.57 -6.69 14.46
CA ASN A 160 12.51 -7.33 15.37
C ASN A 160 13.62 -6.34 15.79
N GLY A 161 13.34 -5.47 16.77
CA GLY A 161 14.28 -4.47 17.24
C GLY A 161 13.68 -3.49 18.26
N SER A 162 14.40 -2.40 18.50
CA SER A 162 14.01 -1.37 19.47
C SER A 162 13.75 -0.03 18.79
N LEU A 163 12.76 0.71 19.30
CA LEU A 163 12.50 2.11 18.96
C LEU A 163 12.69 3.01 20.17
N ASP A 164 13.11 4.24 19.92
CA ASP A 164 13.17 5.29 20.94
C ASP A 164 12.78 6.65 20.33
N ASP A 165 12.22 7.55 21.13
CA ASP A 165 11.80 8.92 20.78
C ASP A 165 11.00 8.97 19.45
N PHE A 166 9.97 8.10 19.34
CA PHE A 166 9.10 8.07 18.17
C PHE A 166 8.21 9.30 18.16
N ALA A 167 8.26 10.09 17.10
CA ALA A 167 7.57 11.36 17.00
C ALA A 167 6.86 11.55 15.65
N ALA A 168 5.69 12.18 15.69
CA ALA A 168 4.91 12.52 14.51
C ALA A 168 4.42 13.98 14.55
N TRP A 169 4.62 14.69 13.45
CA TRP A 169 4.17 16.07 13.25
C TRP A 169 3.13 16.16 12.14
N SER A 170 2.13 17.00 12.32
CA SER A 170 1.15 17.39 11.28
C SER A 170 1.69 18.48 10.33
N ARG A 171 3.01 18.46 10.08
CA ARG A 171 3.70 19.36 9.14
C ARG A 171 4.99 18.73 8.58
N ILE A 172 5.57 19.37 7.57
CA ILE A 172 6.94 19.07 7.14
C ILE A 172 7.94 19.74 8.07
N LEU A 173 8.89 18.97 8.60
CA LEU A 173 10.12 19.49 9.18
C LEU A 173 11.13 19.79 8.07
N SER A 174 11.79 20.93 8.17
CA SER A 174 12.93 21.30 7.30
C SER A 174 14.14 20.38 7.53
N ASP A 175 15.07 20.35 6.57
CA ASP A 175 16.33 19.61 6.69
C ASP A 175 17.12 20.06 7.96
N GLU A 176 17.07 21.35 8.31
CA GLU A 176 17.67 21.87 9.55
C GLU A 176 16.97 21.35 10.81
N GLU A 177 15.64 21.22 10.79
CA GLU A 177 14.87 20.69 11.92
C GLU A 177 15.12 19.21 12.13
N ILE A 178 15.15 18.40 11.06
CA ILE A 178 15.44 16.97 11.14
C ILE A 178 16.87 16.74 11.63
N ARG A 179 17.84 17.51 11.14
CA ARG A 179 19.22 17.48 11.65
C ARG A 179 19.30 17.90 13.11
N ALA A 180 18.46 18.85 13.55
CA ALA A 180 18.39 19.24 14.94
C ALA A 180 17.81 18.13 15.83
N VAL A 181 16.78 17.40 15.38
CA VAL A 181 16.26 16.22 16.10
C VAL A 181 17.37 15.19 16.28
N HIS A 182 18.08 14.83 15.20
CA HIS A 182 19.21 13.92 15.25
C HIS A 182 20.29 14.39 16.25
N THR A 183 20.72 15.65 16.15
CA THR A 183 21.76 16.22 17.02
C THR A 183 21.33 16.27 18.49
N ASN A 184 20.06 16.54 18.77
CA ASN A 184 19.51 16.53 20.12
C ASN A 184 19.49 15.12 20.71
N GLY A 185 19.09 14.13 19.92
CA GLY A 185 19.14 12.72 20.33
C GLY A 185 20.56 12.21 20.53
N LEU A 186 21.53 12.66 19.72
CA LEU A 186 22.95 12.38 19.97
C LEU A 186 23.44 12.88 21.33
N ARG A 187 22.83 13.97 21.83
CA ARG A 187 23.12 14.59 23.14
C ARG A 187 22.21 14.07 24.26
N GLY A 188 21.36 13.08 23.99
CA GLY A 188 20.41 12.54 24.97
C GLY A 188 19.34 13.53 25.43
N THR A 189 19.09 14.61 24.68
CA THR A 189 18.15 15.68 25.09
C THR A 189 16.72 15.42 24.59
N GLY A 190 16.51 14.49 23.65
CA GLY A 190 15.19 14.16 23.09
C GLY A 190 14.47 15.33 22.41
N ILE A 191 13.25 15.06 21.95
CA ILE A 191 12.36 16.06 21.35
C ILE A 191 11.57 16.83 22.43
N GLY A 192 11.22 16.18 23.54
CA GLY A 192 10.38 16.71 24.63
C GLY A 192 11.05 17.75 25.54
N SER A 193 12.39 17.80 25.62
CA SER A 193 13.13 18.69 26.53
C SER A 193 13.24 20.15 26.06
N ALA A 194 12.10 20.72 25.67
CA ALA A 194 11.93 22.14 25.39
C ALA A 194 11.81 22.94 26.70
N GLY A 195 12.94 23.18 27.37
CA GLY A 195 12.98 24.21 28.42
C GLY A 195 12.67 25.60 27.85
N PRO A 196 12.09 26.53 28.64
CA PRO A 196 11.62 27.85 28.18
C PRO A 196 12.68 28.74 27.51
N ASN A 197 13.97 28.42 27.64
CA ASN A 197 15.08 29.21 27.08
C ASN A 197 15.72 28.61 25.79
N LYS A 198 15.05 27.69 25.09
CA LYS A 198 15.56 27.08 23.85
C LYS A 198 14.67 27.42 22.64
N PRO A 199 14.94 28.47 21.86
CA PRO A 199 14.10 28.84 20.71
C PRO A 199 13.98 27.74 19.66
N LYS A 200 15.01 26.89 19.47
CA LYS A 200 14.95 25.74 18.55
C LYS A 200 14.00 24.63 19.00
N SER A 201 13.83 24.40 20.29
CA SER A 201 12.91 23.38 20.80
C SER A 201 11.44 23.85 20.74
N SER A 202 11.21 25.16 20.89
CA SER A 202 9.87 25.75 20.67
C SER A 202 9.37 25.53 19.23
N LYS A 203 10.28 25.50 18.25
CA LYS A 203 9.95 25.21 16.86
C LYS A 203 9.59 23.73 16.65
N LEU A 204 10.34 22.80 17.27
CA LEU A 204 10.08 21.36 17.17
C LEU A 204 8.80 20.94 17.91
N ALA A 205 8.41 21.63 18.98
CA ALA A 205 7.13 21.38 19.66
C ALA A 205 5.91 21.80 18.84
N ARG A 206 6.08 22.70 17.85
CA ARG A 206 4.98 23.15 17.00
C ARG A 206 4.48 22.03 16.10
N ASP A 207 3.19 21.75 16.20
CA ASP A 207 2.45 20.74 15.43
C ASP A 207 2.89 19.29 15.70
N LEU A 208 3.58 19.06 16.83
CA LEU A 208 3.90 17.72 17.32
C LEU A 208 2.63 17.09 17.93
N GLN A 209 2.19 15.96 17.37
CA GLN A 209 0.94 15.30 17.78
C GLN A 209 1.18 14.00 18.55
N VAL A 210 2.28 13.31 18.24
CA VAL A 210 2.68 12.06 18.89
C VAL A 210 4.13 12.16 19.30
N LEU A 211 4.43 11.80 20.54
CA LEU A 211 5.77 11.60 21.07
C LEU A 211 5.77 10.43 22.05
N TYR A 212 6.34 9.30 21.64
CA TYR A 212 6.54 8.12 22.48
C TYR A 212 8.02 8.02 22.85
N GLU A 213 8.33 8.37 24.09
CA GLU A 213 9.69 8.34 24.66
C GLU A 213 9.99 7.01 25.39
N PHE A 214 8.98 6.13 25.53
CA PHE A 214 9.11 4.81 26.15
C PHE A 214 9.73 4.82 27.57
N GLU A 215 9.60 5.91 28.30
CA GLU A 215 10.13 6.06 29.67
C GLU A 215 9.25 5.40 30.74
N ARG A 216 8.00 5.07 30.41
CA ARG A 216 6.99 4.56 31.34
C ARG A 216 6.73 3.07 31.12
N ALA A 217 7.33 2.22 31.96
CA ALA A 217 7.15 0.76 31.88
C ALA A 217 5.69 0.30 32.02
N ASP A 218 4.86 1.07 32.73
CA ASP A 218 3.42 0.82 32.93
C ASP A 218 2.56 1.24 31.73
N ASP A 219 3.11 2.09 30.86
CA ASP A 219 2.42 2.67 29.70
C ASP A 219 3.40 2.93 28.56
N MET A 220 3.78 1.86 27.85
CA MET A 220 4.69 1.94 26.70
C MET A 220 4.14 2.77 25.54
N GLY A 221 2.83 3.03 25.53
CA GLY A 221 2.16 3.87 24.54
C GLY A 221 2.02 5.33 24.99
N TRP A 222 2.57 5.72 26.15
CA TRP A 222 2.36 7.05 26.72
C TRP A 222 2.83 8.15 25.76
N ASN A 223 1.89 8.97 25.31
CA ASN A 223 2.16 10.12 24.47
C ASN A 223 2.47 11.34 25.32
N SER A 224 3.73 11.78 25.32
CA SER A 224 4.17 12.97 26.07
C SER A 224 3.93 14.29 25.32
N ALA A 225 3.45 14.25 24.07
CA ALA A 225 3.03 15.44 23.35
C ALA A 225 1.83 16.11 24.04
N LYS A 226 1.72 17.44 23.88
CA LYS A 226 0.64 18.22 24.52
C LYS A 226 -0.74 17.70 24.08
N GLY A 227 -1.53 17.22 25.04
CA GLY A 227 -2.86 16.65 24.79
C GLY A 227 -2.85 15.23 24.21
N GLY A 228 -1.68 14.58 24.16
CA GLY A 228 -1.49 13.22 23.69
C GLY A 228 -2.28 12.18 24.48
N LYS A 229 -2.65 11.09 23.81
CA LYS A 229 -3.32 9.93 24.40
C LYS A 229 -2.43 8.70 24.25
N SER A 230 -2.49 7.81 25.23
CA SER A 230 -1.69 6.59 25.19
C SER A 230 -2.11 5.68 24.03
N ALA A 231 -1.14 5.13 23.31
CA ALA A 231 -1.38 4.08 22.33
C ALA A 231 -1.87 2.80 23.02
N SER A 232 -2.73 2.06 22.35
CA SER A 232 -3.15 0.73 22.82
C SER A 232 -2.17 -0.35 22.35
N GLN A 233 -1.90 -1.33 23.20
CA GLN A 233 -1.20 -2.55 22.78
C GLN A 233 -2.22 -3.52 22.16
N THR A 234 -2.01 -3.91 20.90
CA THR A 234 -3.03 -4.65 20.12
C THR A 234 -2.53 -5.95 19.48
N GLY A 235 -1.35 -6.45 19.88
CA GLY A 235 -0.78 -7.67 19.31
C GLY A 235 -1.66 -8.92 19.56
N PRO A 236 -1.95 -9.76 18.56
CA PRO A 236 -2.51 -11.09 18.77
C PRO A 236 -1.60 -11.93 19.68
N ALA A 237 -2.18 -12.95 20.33
CA ALA A 237 -1.50 -13.81 21.30
C ALA A 237 -0.93 -13.12 22.56
N GLY A 238 -1.20 -11.82 22.78
CA GLY A 238 -0.81 -11.10 24.00
C GLY A 238 0.66 -10.66 24.01
N ALA A 239 1.35 -10.68 22.86
CA ALA A 239 2.67 -10.09 22.73
C ALA A 239 2.60 -8.58 23.02
N ARG A 240 3.56 -8.10 23.81
CA ARG A 240 3.59 -6.74 24.32
C ARG A 240 4.89 -6.06 23.95
N VAL A 241 4.79 -4.78 23.62
CA VAL A 241 5.95 -3.91 23.64
C VAL A 241 6.33 -3.72 25.11
N VAL A 242 7.60 -3.96 25.42
CA VAL A 242 8.15 -3.84 26.78
C VAL A 242 9.26 -2.81 26.80
N GLN A 243 9.58 -2.30 27.99
CA GLN A 243 10.66 -1.34 28.14
C GLN A 243 12.02 -2.05 28.15
N ASP A 244 12.92 -1.69 27.24
CA ASP A 244 14.34 -1.97 27.35
C ASP A 244 15.05 -0.82 28.08
N VAL A 245 15.42 -1.07 29.34
CA VAL A 245 16.18 -0.13 30.18
C VAL A 245 17.69 -0.27 30.04
N LYS A 246 18.18 -1.30 29.34
CA LYS A 246 19.61 -1.60 29.24
C LYS A 246 20.31 -0.80 28.15
N ALA A 247 19.58 -0.40 27.11
CA ALA A 247 20.17 0.31 25.98
C ALA A 247 19.29 1.42 25.38
N PRO A 248 18.67 2.32 26.18
CA PRO A 248 17.94 3.45 25.62
C PRO A 248 18.86 4.35 24.80
N ARG A 249 18.31 5.00 23.78
CA ARG A 249 19.04 6.02 23.03
C ARG A 249 19.00 7.35 23.77
N ILE A 250 17.83 7.68 24.29
CA ILE A 250 17.48 8.90 25.01
C ILE A 250 16.74 8.48 26.29
N GLY A 251 16.88 9.26 27.35
CA GLY A 251 16.08 9.03 28.55
C GLY A 251 16.40 7.70 29.24
N LYS A 252 15.36 7.05 29.77
CA LYS A 252 15.47 5.90 30.67
C LYS A 252 15.07 4.55 30.07
N GLY A 253 14.44 4.53 28.90
CA GLY A 253 13.97 3.30 28.29
C GLY A 253 13.73 3.45 26.80
N ALA A 254 13.79 2.32 26.09
CA ALA A 254 13.37 2.18 24.70
C ALA A 254 12.21 1.18 24.62
N GLY A 255 11.39 1.29 23.57
CA GLY A 255 10.39 0.28 23.27
C GLY A 255 11.03 -0.93 22.60
N ASP A 256 10.92 -2.10 23.21
CA ASP A 256 11.34 -3.38 22.63
C ASP A 256 10.17 -4.04 21.90
N PHE A 257 10.32 -4.20 20.59
CA PHE A 257 9.34 -4.81 19.69
C PHE A 257 9.76 -6.22 19.27
N SER A 258 10.84 -6.79 19.84
CA SER A 258 11.40 -8.08 19.43
C SER A 258 10.46 -9.28 19.59
N ALA A 259 9.43 -9.17 20.42
CA ALA A 259 8.40 -10.19 20.53
C ALA A 259 7.54 -10.18 19.27
N ASN A 260 7.31 -11.37 18.69
CA ASN A 260 6.46 -11.53 17.51
C ASN A 260 5.11 -10.83 17.74
N ASP A 261 4.64 -10.06 16.76
CA ASP A 261 3.38 -9.31 16.81
C ASP A 261 3.31 -8.15 17.82
N ALA A 262 4.40 -7.80 18.51
CA ALA A 262 4.41 -6.68 19.45
C ALA A 262 4.10 -5.36 18.72
N THR A 263 2.97 -4.73 19.09
CA THR A 263 2.39 -3.61 18.33
C THR A 263 1.89 -2.52 19.26
N LEU A 264 2.11 -1.26 18.87
CA LEU A 264 1.39 -0.10 19.42
C LEU A 264 0.47 0.50 18.36
N LYS A 265 -0.82 0.62 18.67
CA LYS A 265 -1.79 1.31 17.84
C LYS A 265 -2.01 2.73 18.36
N VAL A 266 -1.68 3.72 17.53
CA VAL A 266 -1.83 5.14 17.86
C VAL A 266 -3.30 5.45 18.15
N HIS A 267 -3.54 6.23 19.20
CA HIS A 267 -4.89 6.58 19.61
C HIS A 267 -5.64 7.37 18.52
N ALA A 268 -6.95 7.11 18.37
CA ALA A 268 -7.76 7.71 17.30
C ALA A 268 -7.78 9.26 17.36
N ASP A 269 -7.86 9.85 18.56
CA ASP A 269 -7.80 11.32 18.73
C ASP A 269 -6.45 11.91 18.25
N ASP A 270 -5.36 11.18 18.45
CA ASP A 270 -4.02 11.63 18.05
C ASP A 270 -3.88 11.51 16.52
N MET A 271 -4.45 10.44 15.93
CA MET A 271 -4.59 10.29 14.49
C MET A 271 -5.40 11.42 13.85
N GLN A 272 -6.51 11.83 14.48
CA GLN A 272 -7.33 12.95 13.99
C GLN A 272 -6.57 14.27 14.02
N ARG A 273 -5.74 14.53 15.03
CA ARG A 273 -4.91 15.74 15.08
C ARG A 273 -3.74 15.68 14.10
N LEU A 274 -3.14 14.51 13.92
CA LEU A 274 -2.07 14.28 12.94
C LEU A 274 -2.56 14.49 11.50
N MET A 275 -3.78 14.05 11.21
CA MET A 275 -4.44 14.11 9.90
C MET A 275 -5.72 14.95 9.96
N HIS A 276 -5.60 16.18 10.48
CA HIS A 276 -6.73 17.09 10.62
C HIS A 276 -7.33 17.48 9.26
N ASP A 277 -6.46 17.82 8.30
CA ASP A 277 -6.87 18.29 6.98
C ASP A 277 -6.99 17.14 5.96
N VAL A 278 -7.82 17.38 4.95
CA VAL A 278 -8.09 16.46 3.83
C VAL A 278 -6.82 16.21 2.99
N ALA A 279 -5.93 17.19 2.92
CA ALA A 279 -4.59 17.07 2.42
C ALA A 279 -3.61 17.53 3.49
N GLY A 280 -2.58 16.72 3.76
CA GLY A 280 -1.71 16.91 4.91
C GLY A 280 -0.24 16.71 4.58
N SER A 281 0.58 17.45 5.31
CA SER A 281 2.01 17.24 5.37
C SER A 281 2.35 16.55 6.68
N LEU A 282 3.17 15.51 6.61
CA LEU A 282 3.56 14.71 7.76
C LEU A 282 5.07 14.62 7.86
N THR A 283 5.56 14.59 9.09
CA THR A 283 6.91 14.11 9.39
C THR A 283 6.84 13.05 10.45
N PHE A 284 7.61 11.98 10.27
CA PHE A 284 7.83 10.96 11.29
C PHE A 284 9.33 10.87 11.58
N SER A 285 9.67 10.60 12.83
CA SER A 285 11.05 10.46 13.30
C SER A 285 11.11 9.43 14.41
N CYS A 286 12.15 8.61 14.43
CA CYS A 286 12.47 7.73 15.56
C CYS A 286 13.96 7.42 15.59
N TRP A 287 14.43 6.94 16.72
CA TRP A 287 15.64 6.15 16.80
C TRP A 287 15.28 4.68 16.64
N PHE A 288 16.09 3.96 15.87
CA PHE A 288 15.91 2.55 15.56
C PHE A 288 17.21 1.79 15.82
N LYS A 289 17.09 0.59 16.39
CA LYS A 289 18.21 -0.33 16.60
C LYS A 289 17.77 -1.75 16.34
N SER A 290 18.52 -2.46 15.50
CA SER A 290 18.37 -3.91 15.35
C SER A 290 19.68 -4.56 14.91
N SER A 291 19.87 -5.81 15.30
CA SER A 291 20.90 -6.71 14.75
C SER A 291 20.30 -7.92 14.04
N SER A 292 18.97 -8.06 14.06
CA SER A 292 18.29 -9.23 13.49
C SER A 292 18.26 -9.13 11.97
N ARG A 293 18.63 -10.22 11.30
CA ARG A 293 18.62 -10.32 9.83
C ARG A 293 17.62 -11.37 9.34
N ALA A 294 16.72 -11.79 10.23
CA ALA A 294 15.77 -12.87 9.96
C ALA A 294 14.67 -12.44 8.97
N ALA A 295 14.24 -11.18 9.05
CA ALA A 295 13.19 -10.60 8.21
C ALA A 295 13.35 -9.07 8.12
N ASN A 296 12.66 -8.46 7.16
CA ASN A 296 12.54 -7.00 7.07
C ASN A 296 11.90 -6.43 8.35
N HIS A 297 12.19 -5.18 8.69
CA HIS A 297 11.65 -4.52 9.88
C HIS A 297 10.64 -3.45 9.49
N THR A 298 9.36 -3.61 9.86
CA THR A 298 8.36 -2.55 9.69
C THR A 298 8.38 -1.62 10.90
N ILE A 299 8.85 -0.39 10.72
CA ILE A 299 8.84 0.61 11.80
C ILE A 299 7.40 1.01 12.10
N TRP A 300 6.65 1.36 11.06
CA TRP A 300 5.23 1.70 11.18
C TRP A 300 4.46 1.47 9.89
N GLY A 301 3.15 1.30 10.04
CA GLY A 301 2.17 1.26 8.96
C GLY A 301 1.00 2.20 9.24
N MET A 302 0.49 2.87 8.20
CA MET A 302 -0.70 3.70 8.26
C MET A 302 -1.75 3.21 7.27
N SER A 303 -3.02 3.31 7.63
CA SER A 303 -4.13 2.83 6.80
C SER A 303 -5.33 3.79 6.81
N ASN A 304 -6.01 3.86 5.68
CA ASN A 304 -7.31 4.51 5.50
C ASN A 304 -8.49 3.52 5.64
N VAL A 305 -8.23 2.32 6.15
CA VAL A 305 -9.18 1.29 6.58
C VAL A 305 -8.70 0.71 7.92
N PRO A 306 -9.54 0.06 8.74
CA PRO A 306 -9.09 -0.47 10.02
C PRO A 306 -8.04 -1.56 9.82
N ILE A 307 -7.05 -1.60 10.71
CA ILE A 307 -5.99 -2.62 10.82
C ILE A 307 -6.43 -3.62 11.91
N PRO A 308 -6.46 -4.94 11.64
CA PRO A 308 -5.96 -5.62 10.44
C PRO A 308 -6.92 -5.48 9.25
N SER A 309 -6.38 -5.07 8.10
CA SER A 309 -7.12 -5.07 6.84
C SER A 309 -7.33 -6.49 6.33
N PRO A 310 -8.45 -6.81 5.66
CA PRO A 310 -8.60 -8.09 4.96
C PRO A 310 -7.53 -8.26 3.86
N LEU A 311 -7.27 -9.52 3.46
CA LEU A 311 -6.10 -9.95 2.68
C LEU A 311 -5.69 -8.99 1.55
N TYR A 312 -4.41 -8.67 1.25
CA TYR A 312 -4.06 -7.86 0.05
C TYR A 312 -4.65 -8.51 -1.21
N SER A 313 -4.69 -9.84 -1.23
CA SER A 313 -5.26 -10.62 -2.32
C SER A 313 -6.79 -10.52 -2.41
N THR A 314 -7.51 -10.18 -1.32
CA THR A 314 -8.95 -9.87 -1.32
C THR A 314 -9.27 -8.38 -1.15
N ASN A 315 -8.27 -7.54 -0.83
CA ASN A 315 -8.34 -6.10 -0.72
C ASN A 315 -8.15 -5.48 -2.11
N VAL A 316 -8.96 -6.00 -3.02
CA VAL A 316 -9.19 -5.37 -4.30
C VAL A 316 -9.93 -4.05 -3.99
N ALA A 317 -9.21 -2.93 -4.12
CA ALA A 317 -9.75 -1.61 -4.48
C ALA A 317 -9.95 -0.47 -3.46
N LYS A 318 -9.58 -0.53 -2.16
CA LYS A 318 -9.86 0.63 -1.26
C LYS A 318 -8.79 1.07 -0.25
N ALA A 319 -7.92 0.18 0.22
CA ALA A 319 -6.93 0.53 1.25
C ALA A 319 -5.77 1.35 0.65
N MET A 320 -5.53 2.55 1.18
CA MET A 320 -4.27 3.28 1.05
C MET A 320 -3.41 2.92 2.23
N LEU A 321 -2.19 2.48 1.96
CA LEU A 321 -1.22 2.09 2.97
C LEU A 321 0.07 2.88 2.78
N ALA A 322 0.54 3.54 3.84
CA ALA A 322 1.91 4.01 3.90
C ALA A 322 2.69 3.14 4.87
N THR A 323 3.88 2.71 4.47
CA THR A 323 4.75 1.88 5.30
C THR A 323 6.16 2.47 5.33
N TYR A 324 6.79 2.38 6.49
CA TYR A 324 8.20 2.71 6.64
C TYR A 324 8.93 1.49 7.18
N LEU A 325 9.88 0.98 6.40
CA LEU A 325 10.51 -0.31 6.65
C LEU A 325 12.01 -0.30 6.34
N VAL A 326 12.72 -1.24 6.97
CA VAL A 326 14.12 -1.56 6.68
C VAL A 326 14.20 -2.92 6.02
N GLU A 327 14.70 -2.95 4.78
CA GLU A 327 14.93 -4.17 4.01
C GLU A 327 16.26 -4.83 4.41
N VAL A 328 16.18 -6.11 4.80
CA VAL A 328 17.34 -6.99 4.96
C VAL A 328 17.80 -7.47 3.59
N SER A 329 18.36 -6.55 2.80
CA SER A 329 18.97 -6.84 1.49
C SER A 329 20.47 -6.55 1.47
N LYS A 330 21.16 -6.91 0.39
CA LYS A 330 22.54 -6.49 0.11
C LYS A 330 22.56 -5.64 -1.19
N PRO A 331 22.84 -4.32 -1.13
CA PRO A 331 23.00 -3.50 0.08
C PRO A 331 21.69 -3.36 0.87
N GLN A 332 21.78 -3.07 2.18
CA GLN A 332 20.62 -2.78 3.03
C GLN A 332 19.93 -1.49 2.59
N ARG A 333 18.62 -1.41 2.77
CA ARG A 333 17.80 -0.28 2.31
C ARG A 333 16.79 0.13 3.36
N VAL A 334 16.56 1.43 3.46
CA VAL A 334 15.47 2.02 4.23
C VAL A 334 14.44 2.57 3.24
N LEU A 335 13.18 2.18 3.40
CA LEU A 335 12.14 2.41 2.41
C LEU A 335 10.92 3.05 3.05
N LEU A 336 10.43 4.09 2.39
CA LEU A 336 9.07 4.58 2.58
C LEU A 336 8.27 4.16 1.35
N GLY A 337 7.29 3.29 1.58
CA GLY A 337 6.35 2.82 0.58
C GLY A 337 5.00 3.53 0.70
N LEU A 338 4.41 3.85 -0.44
CA LEU A 338 3.02 4.23 -0.54
C LEU A 338 2.32 3.28 -1.51
N VAL A 339 1.39 2.51 -0.97
CA VAL A 339 0.55 1.60 -1.74
C VAL A 339 -0.85 2.18 -1.84
N ARG A 340 -1.36 2.22 -3.07
CA ARG A 340 -2.74 2.53 -3.40
C ARG A 340 -3.29 1.38 -4.26
N PRO A 341 -4.61 1.23 -4.34
CA PRO A 341 -5.18 0.29 -5.29
C PRO A 341 -4.69 0.56 -6.72
N GLY A 342 -3.93 -0.39 -7.28
CA GLY A 342 -3.36 -0.31 -8.63
C GLY A 342 -2.05 0.49 -8.76
N GLU A 343 -1.49 1.06 -7.68
CA GLU A 343 -0.23 1.81 -7.71
C GLU A 343 0.66 1.44 -6.51
N ASN A 344 1.89 0.99 -6.77
CA ASN A 344 2.91 0.73 -5.76
C ASN A 344 4.12 1.63 -6.06
N GLU A 345 4.36 2.64 -5.23
CA GLU A 345 5.48 3.56 -5.41
C GLU A 345 6.25 3.72 -4.09
N ASN A 346 7.59 3.60 -4.19
CA ASN A 346 8.46 3.59 -3.03
C ASN A 346 9.61 4.59 -3.22
N VAL A 347 10.02 5.24 -2.13
CA VAL A 347 11.31 5.93 -2.03
C VAL A 347 12.25 5.10 -1.18
N ARG A 348 13.52 5.01 -1.59
CA ARG A 348 14.53 4.19 -0.92
C ARG A 348 15.83 4.96 -0.74
N SER A 349 16.49 4.71 0.38
CA SER A 349 17.86 5.12 0.65
C SER A 349 18.69 3.90 1.01
N GLN A 350 19.92 3.81 0.53
CA GLN A 350 20.85 2.75 0.93
C GLN A 350 21.57 3.17 2.20
N ALA A 351 21.51 2.33 3.22
CA ALA A 351 22.26 2.51 4.46
C ALA A 351 22.38 1.19 5.20
N GLN A 352 23.51 1.01 5.88
CA GLN A 352 23.69 -0.08 6.83
C GLN A 352 23.13 0.39 8.18
N VAL A 353 21.99 -0.17 8.59
CA VAL A 353 21.29 0.21 9.83
C VAL A 353 20.90 -0.99 10.70
N ILE A 354 21.21 -2.21 10.22
CA ILE A 354 21.04 -3.47 10.96
C ILE A 354 22.42 -3.99 11.36
N ASP A 355 23.09 -3.20 12.20
CA ASP A 355 24.42 -3.46 12.74
C ASP A 355 24.42 -3.46 14.29
N GLY A 356 23.24 -3.38 14.91
CA GLY A 356 23.08 -3.32 16.35
C GLY A 356 23.35 -1.94 16.97
N MET A 357 23.62 -0.91 16.17
CA MET A 357 23.74 0.48 16.64
C MET A 357 22.41 1.23 16.50
N TRP A 358 22.32 2.35 17.21
CA TRP A 358 21.19 3.26 17.09
C TRP A 358 21.37 4.18 15.89
N HIS A 359 20.37 4.17 15.00
CA HIS A 359 20.27 5.09 13.87
C HIS A 359 19.03 5.97 14.00
N HIS A 360 19.16 7.23 13.62
CA HIS A 360 18.01 8.13 13.52
C HIS A 360 17.37 7.99 12.14
N LEU A 361 16.11 7.60 12.14
CA LEU A 361 15.33 7.39 10.94
C LEU A 361 14.19 8.40 10.90
N ALA A 362 14.05 9.12 9.80
CA ALA A 362 12.95 10.06 9.63
C ALA A 362 12.44 10.09 8.19
N VAL A 363 11.17 10.44 8.03
CA VAL A 363 10.56 10.66 6.72
C VAL A 363 9.67 11.88 6.70
N THR A 364 9.62 12.53 5.55
CA THR A 364 8.64 13.59 5.26
C THR A 364 7.69 13.10 4.17
N ILE A 365 6.39 13.29 4.36
CA ILE A 365 5.35 13.00 3.36
C ILE A 365 4.57 14.28 3.11
N GLN A 366 4.65 14.82 1.90
CA GLN A 366 3.97 16.05 1.52
C GLN A 366 2.94 15.76 0.43
N GLN A 367 1.67 15.97 0.73
CA GLN A 367 0.64 16.07 -0.31
C GLN A 367 0.49 17.53 -0.76
N ASP A 368 0.73 17.80 -2.04
CA ASP A 368 0.43 19.09 -2.64
C ASP A 368 -1.08 19.31 -2.74
N SER A 369 -1.54 20.45 -2.21
CA SER A 369 -2.92 20.91 -2.25
C SER A 369 -3.43 21.24 -3.66
N ALA A 370 -2.55 21.54 -4.63
CA ALA A 370 -2.95 21.96 -5.97
C ALA A 370 -3.09 20.79 -6.97
N GLY A 371 -2.23 19.76 -6.87
CA GLY A 371 -2.21 18.62 -7.81
C GLY A 371 -2.41 17.24 -7.17
N GLY A 372 -2.57 17.15 -5.84
CA GLY A 372 -2.66 15.90 -5.09
C GLY A 372 -1.45 14.98 -5.27
N GLN A 373 -0.32 15.55 -5.70
CA GLN A 373 0.95 14.86 -5.76
C GLN A 373 1.44 14.60 -4.33
N VAL A 374 1.73 13.35 -4.02
CA VAL A 374 2.36 12.95 -2.77
C VAL A 374 3.84 12.76 -3.04
N THR A 375 4.66 13.48 -2.30
CA THR A 375 6.12 13.34 -2.34
C THR A 375 6.64 12.84 -1.01
N GLY A 376 7.65 11.99 -1.06
CA GLY A 376 8.32 11.41 0.09
C GLY A 376 9.81 11.73 0.08
N ARG A 377 10.41 11.81 1.27
CA ARG A 377 11.87 11.85 1.43
C ARG A 377 12.24 11.11 2.70
N VAL A 378 13.29 10.30 2.62
CA VAL A 378 13.85 9.53 3.73
C VAL A 378 15.11 10.25 4.23
N PHE A 379 15.32 10.21 5.54
CA PHE A 379 16.47 10.76 6.23
C PHE A 379 17.07 9.68 7.13
N ILE A 380 18.40 9.61 7.12
CA ILE A 380 19.16 8.66 7.93
C ILE A 380 20.25 9.43 8.65
N ASP A 381 20.27 9.35 9.97
CA ASP A 381 21.23 10.05 10.84
C ASP A 381 21.26 11.57 10.55
N GLY A 382 20.05 12.15 10.40
CA GLY A 382 19.85 13.56 10.06
C GLY A 382 20.30 13.96 8.64
N THR A 383 20.75 13.02 7.82
CA THR A 383 21.19 13.26 6.44
C THR A 383 20.04 12.98 5.47
N PRO A 384 19.69 13.93 4.59
CA PRO A 384 18.60 13.73 3.64
C PRO A 384 18.98 12.79 2.48
N GLY A 385 18.07 11.89 2.14
CA GLY A 385 18.10 11.14 0.87
C GLY A 385 17.43 11.90 -0.28
N SER A 386 17.19 11.19 -1.38
CA SER A 386 16.47 11.74 -2.55
C SER A 386 14.99 11.94 -2.25
N LYS A 387 14.44 13.07 -2.70
CA LYS A 387 12.99 13.30 -2.73
C LYS A 387 12.41 12.56 -3.93
N ALA A 388 11.32 11.84 -3.74
CA ALA A 388 10.62 11.12 -4.81
C ALA A 388 9.13 11.43 -4.79
N VAL A 389 8.49 11.27 -5.95
CA VAL A 389 7.03 11.31 -6.06
C VAL A 389 6.51 9.91 -5.74
N LEU A 390 5.80 9.79 -4.62
CA LEU A 390 5.18 8.54 -4.15
C LEU A 390 3.76 8.34 -4.70
N GLY A 391 3.19 9.37 -5.29
CA GLY A 391 1.92 9.27 -5.98
C GLY A 391 1.62 10.57 -6.69
N LYS A 392 1.01 10.49 -7.87
CA LYS A 392 0.42 11.65 -8.53
C LYS A 392 -1.08 11.42 -8.56
N GLN A 393 -1.87 12.34 -8.02
CA GLN A 393 -3.30 12.38 -8.33
C GLN A 393 -3.57 12.98 -9.71
N GLY A 394 -2.52 13.17 -10.51
CA GLY A 394 -2.60 13.55 -11.91
C GLY A 394 -3.14 12.39 -12.75
N THR A 395 -4.45 12.42 -12.99
CA THR A 395 -5.00 12.44 -14.35
C THR A 395 -4.39 11.45 -15.35
N ARG A 396 -4.42 10.13 -15.10
CA ARG A 396 -4.56 9.24 -16.26
C ARG A 396 -5.98 9.47 -16.77
N ARG A 397 -6.15 10.53 -17.56
CA ARG A 397 -7.41 10.84 -18.23
C ARG A 397 -7.70 9.59 -19.05
N GLY A 398 -8.84 8.96 -18.78
CA GLY A 398 -9.26 7.80 -19.55
C GLY A 398 -9.12 8.14 -21.02
N MET A 399 -8.49 7.26 -21.79
CA MET A 399 -8.40 7.46 -23.23
C MET A 399 -9.83 7.55 -23.77
N PRO A 400 -10.06 8.28 -24.87
CA PRO A 400 -11.38 8.35 -25.50
C PRO A 400 -11.97 6.95 -25.74
N LYS A 401 -11.11 5.99 -26.06
CA LYS A 401 -11.47 4.58 -26.26
C LYS A 401 -10.83 3.70 -25.19
N VAL A 402 -11.61 2.76 -24.68
CA VAL A 402 -11.16 1.63 -23.87
C VAL A 402 -11.20 0.38 -24.74
N SER A 403 -10.17 -0.46 -24.68
CA SER A 403 -10.22 -1.78 -25.32
C SER A 403 -9.98 -2.90 -24.33
N ILE A 404 -10.71 -3.99 -24.49
CA ILE A 404 -10.53 -5.26 -23.78
C ILE A 404 -9.87 -6.22 -24.76
N GLU A 405 -8.64 -6.56 -24.46
CA GLU A 405 -7.73 -7.32 -25.31
C GLU A 405 -7.34 -8.63 -24.62
N GLU A 406 -6.88 -9.60 -25.42
CA GLU A 406 -6.23 -10.83 -24.94
C GLU A 406 -7.03 -11.55 -23.83
N LEU A 407 -8.30 -11.83 -24.10
CA LEU A 407 -9.10 -12.72 -23.27
C LEU A 407 -8.51 -14.14 -23.31
N GLU A 408 -8.12 -14.65 -22.14
CA GLU A 408 -7.57 -15.98 -21.94
C GLU A 408 -8.31 -16.69 -20.79
N CYS A 409 -8.47 -18.01 -20.90
CA CYS A 409 -9.02 -18.85 -19.84
C CYS A 409 -8.07 -20.01 -19.59
N TYR A 410 -7.59 -20.13 -18.36
CA TYR A 410 -6.71 -21.20 -17.91
C TYR A 410 -7.51 -22.19 -17.09
N VAL A 411 -7.49 -23.47 -17.49
CA VAL A 411 -8.11 -24.57 -16.74
C VAL A 411 -7.01 -25.49 -16.20
N TYR A 412 -7.09 -25.86 -14.93
CA TYR A 412 -6.11 -26.71 -14.27
C TYR A 412 -6.79 -27.72 -13.34
N VAL A 413 -6.20 -28.92 -13.24
CA VAL A 413 -6.70 -30.02 -12.42
C VAL A 413 -6.20 -29.87 -10.99
N ARG A 414 -7.08 -30.06 -10.02
CA ARG A 414 -6.72 -30.10 -8.60
C ARG A 414 -5.97 -31.40 -8.31
N ASN A 415 -4.69 -31.31 -7.96
CA ASN A 415 -4.00 -32.47 -7.38
C ASN A 415 -4.72 -32.85 -6.07
N PRO A 416 -5.20 -34.09 -5.92
CA PRO A 416 -5.72 -34.53 -4.64
C PRO A 416 -4.58 -34.44 -3.62
N LYS A 417 -4.83 -33.76 -2.50
CA LYS A 417 -3.93 -33.85 -1.34
C LYS A 417 -3.86 -35.33 -0.97
N LYS A 418 -2.66 -35.90 -1.04
CA LYS A 418 -2.38 -37.22 -0.45
C LYS A 418 -2.49 -37.14 1.06
#